data_AF-A0AAV9ZGC3-F1
#
_entry.id   AF-A0AAV9ZGC3-F1
#
_cell.length_a   1.000
_cell.length_b   1.000
_cell.length_c   1.000
_cell.angle_alpha   90.00
_cell.angle_beta   90.00
_cell.angle_gamma   90.00
#
_symmetry.space_group_name_H-M   'P 1'
#
loop_
_entity.id
_entity.type
_entity.pdbx_description
1 polymer ?
#
loop_
_entity_poly.entity_id
_entity_poly.type
_entity_poly.pdbx_seq_one_letter_code
_entity_poly.pdbx_strand_id
1 'polypeptide(L)'
;MKFSLFTLFMTAAAANLGGAAATPLDPRDVYVPPVLYPHAGTVWFVGQRHNVTWDNSNPPKQITNKIGRIMIRKGDLTTPVILADNFSILLGHIEVTVPWVEDGSDYQIVLFGDSGNLAHCSPSLALEPQKSTKNISRRKFRRN
;
A
#
# COMPACT_ATOMS: atom_id res chain seq x y z
N MET A 1 -3.93 -84.91 -28.02
CA MET A 1 -3.20 -83.88 -28.79
C MET A 1 -4.03 -82.60 -28.70
N LYS A 2 -3.53 -81.55 -28.03
CA LYS A 2 -3.11 -80.27 -28.65
C LYS A 2 -4.32 -79.40 -29.08
N PHE A 3 -4.57 -78.16 -28.67
CA PHE A 3 -3.81 -77.11 -27.96
C PHE A 3 -4.79 -76.22 -27.19
N SER A 4 -4.33 -75.69 -26.05
CA SER A 4 -4.98 -74.65 -25.25
C SER A 4 -5.03 -73.32 -26.03
N LEU A 5 -6.22 -72.68 -26.08
CA LEU A 5 -6.41 -71.36 -26.67
C LEU A 5 -6.10 -70.30 -25.59
N PHE A 6 -4.86 -69.78 -25.60
CA PHE A 6 -4.45 -68.66 -24.77
C PHE A 6 -4.32 -67.44 -25.70
N THR A 7 -5.40 -66.67 -25.86
CA THR A 7 -5.36 -65.44 -26.67
C THR A 7 -5.26 -64.24 -25.74
N LEU A 8 -4.02 -63.79 -25.52
CA LEU A 8 -3.67 -62.55 -24.85
C LEU A 8 -3.83 -61.40 -25.85
N PHE A 9 -4.87 -60.58 -25.74
CA PHE A 9 -4.95 -59.31 -26.46
C PHE A 9 -4.42 -58.19 -25.55
N MET A 10 -3.13 -57.87 -25.69
CA MET A 10 -2.52 -56.68 -25.09
C MET A 10 -2.96 -55.45 -25.89
N THR A 11 -3.97 -54.74 -25.42
CA THR A 11 -4.31 -53.41 -25.92
C THR A 11 -3.29 -52.40 -25.40
N ALA A 12 -2.49 -51.86 -26.32
CA ALA A 12 -1.55 -50.78 -26.04
C ALA A 12 -2.32 -49.50 -25.65
N ALA A 13 -2.14 -49.03 -24.41
CA ALA A 13 -2.58 -47.72 -23.99
C ALA A 13 -1.65 -46.65 -24.60
N ALA A 14 -2.09 -45.99 -25.67
CA ALA A 14 -1.40 -44.83 -26.21
C ALA A 14 -1.59 -43.64 -25.25
N ALA A 15 -0.57 -43.34 -24.46
CA ALA A 15 -0.53 -42.12 -23.65
C ALA A 15 -0.37 -40.92 -24.59
N ASN A 16 -1.45 -40.16 -24.81
CA ASN A 16 -1.38 -38.84 -25.42
C ASN A 16 -0.66 -37.90 -24.47
N LEU A 17 0.65 -37.71 -24.65
CA LEU A 17 1.38 -36.60 -24.08
C LEU A 17 1.06 -35.35 -24.92
N GLY A 18 -0.13 -34.79 -24.72
CA GLY A 18 -0.43 -33.44 -25.17
C GLY A 18 0.48 -32.48 -24.41
N GLY A 19 1.51 -31.96 -25.09
CA GLY A 19 2.37 -30.93 -24.52
C GLY A 19 1.53 -29.72 -24.14
N ALA A 20 1.39 -29.46 -22.85
CA ALA A 20 0.88 -28.19 -22.37
C ALA A 20 1.91 -27.12 -22.75
N ALA A 21 1.64 -26.37 -23.83
CA ALA A 21 2.41 -25.18 -24.14
C ALA A 21 2.15 -24.18 -23.00
N ALA A 22 3.14 -24.00 -22.13
CA ALA A 22 3.11 -22.93 -21.15
C ALA A 22 3.13 -21.61 -21.92
N THR A 23 2.03 -20.85 -21.89
CA THR A 23 2.04 -19.47 -22.35
C THR A 23 3.05 -18.69 -21.50
N PRO A 24 3.98 -17.93 -22.10
CA PRO A 24 4.83 -17.05 -21.34
C PRO A 24 3.92 -16.08 -20.58
N LEU A 25 3.94 -16.17 -19.25
CA LEU A 25 3.31 -15.18 -18.40
C LEU A 25 4.18 -13.93 -18.48
N ASP A 26 3.63 -12.83 -18.96
CA ASP A 26 4.29 -11.52 -18.83
C ASP A 26 4.69 -11.32 -17.37
N PRO A 27 5.91 -10.84 -17.07
CA PRO A 27 6.31 -10.51 -15.72
C PRO A 27 5.27 -9.58 -15.11
N ARG A 28 4.58 -10.11 -14.12
CA ARG A 28 3.64 -9.41 -13.24
C ARG A 28 4.46 -8.42 -12.42
N ASP A 29 4.60 -7.19 -12.92
CA ASP A 29 5.50 -6.19 -12.34
C ASP A 29 4.89 -5.55 -11.09
N VAL A 30 5.68 -5.49 -10.02
CA VAL A 30 5.27 -4.89 -8.74
C VAL A 30 5.34 -3.38 -8.90
N TYR A 31 4.17 -2.74 -9.02
CA TYR A 31 4.13 -1.28 -9.17
C TYR A 31 4.31 -0.57 -7.83
N VAL A 32 5.43 0.16 -7.70
CA VAL A 32 5.81 0.92 -6.50
C VAL A 32 5.94 2.40 -6.86
N PRO A 33 4.84 3.18 -6.89
CA PRO A 33 4.90 4.59 -7.23
C PRO A 33 5.63 5.39 -6.13
N PRO A 34 6.56 6.29 -6.48
CA PRO A 34 7.22 7.13 -5.49
C PRO A 34 6.25 8.16 -4.92
N VAL A 35 6.21 8.28 -3.59
CA VAL A 35 5.41 9.32 -2.90
C VAL A 35 6.07 10.68 -3.13
N LEU A 36 5.29 11.66 -3.58
CA LEU A 36 5.72 13.03 -3.87
C LEU A 36 5.36 13.99 -2.73
N TYR A 37 4.29 13.72 -2.00
CA TYR A 37 3.87 14.49 -0.83
C TYR A 37 3.30 13.57 0.26
N PRO A 38 3.64 13.77 1.54
CA PRO A 38 4.40 14.90 2.10
C PRO A 38 5.92 14.84 1.81
N HIS A 39 6.56 16.01 1.73
CA HIS A 39 8.02 16.14 1.62
C HIS A 39 8.67 16.43 2.98
N ALA A 40 10.01 16.41 3.02
CA ALA A 40 10.78 16.60 4.24
C ALA A 40 10.40 17.93 4.91
N GLY A 41 10.21 17.91 6.21
CA GLY A 41 9.86 19.11 6.98
C GLY A 41 8.41 19.56 6.84
N THR A 42 7.56 18.79 6.14
CA THR A 42 6.11 19.02 6.19
C THR A 42 5.62 18.80 7.63
N VAL A 43 4.71 19.67 8.08
CA VAL A 43 4.05 19.55 9.39
C VAL A 43 2.56 19.30 9.15
N TRP A 44 2.01 18.25 9.75
CA TRP A 44 0.56 18.03 9.78
C TRP A 44 0.04 18.12 11.22
N PHE A 45 -1.14 18.72 11.37
CA PHE A 45 -1.81 18.78 12.67
C PHE A 45 -2.88 17.70 12.78
N VAL A 46 -2.97 17.04 13.93
CA VAL A 46 -3.96 15.99 14.22
C VAL A 46 -5.38 16.42 13.80
N GLY A 47 -6.11 15.59 13.07
CA GLY A 47 -7.48 15.88 12.61
C GLY A 47 -7.59 16.73 11.34
N GLN A 48 -6.48 17.26 10.82
CA GLN A 48 -6.48 17.90 9.50
C GLN A 48 -6.55 16.88 8.37
N ARG A 49 -7.06 17.32 7.22
CA ARG A 49 -7.08 16.54 5.98
C ARG A 49 -5.94 16.99 5.09
N HIS A 50 -5.19 16.03 4.56
CA HIS A 50 -4.08 16.29 3.64
C HIS A 50 -4.16 15.33 2.46
N ASN A 51 -3.77 15.79 1.28
CA ASN A 51 -3.57 14.90 0.14
C ASN A 51 -2.22 14.22 0.27
N VAL A 52 -2.19 12.89 0.25
CA VAL A 52 -0.97 12.14 -0.05
C VAL A 52 -0.91 11.99 -1.56
N THR A 53 0.22 12.33 -2.17
CA THR A 53 0.39 12.26 -3.63
C THR A 53 1.58 11.38 -4.00
N TRP A 54 1.49 10.72 -5.16
CA TRP A 54 2.54 9.85 -5.67
C TRP A 54 2.57 9.91 -7.20
N ASP A 55 3.71 9.58 -7.78
CA ASP A 55 3.86 9.57 -9.24
C ASP A 55 3.14 8.36 -9.84
N ASN A 56 2.19 8.63 -10.74
CA ASN A 56 1.44 7.63 -11.50
C ASN A 56 1.62 7.80 -13.02
N SER A 57 2.66 8.52 -13.46
CA SER A 57 2.86 8.88 -14.87
C SER A 57 3.27 7.70 -15.76
N ASN A 58 3.95 6.70 -15.21
CA ASN A 58 4.49 5.57 -15.97
C ASN A 58 4.17 4.19 -15.35
N PRO A 59 2.89 3.81 -15.23
CA PRO A 59 2.50 2.52 -14.70
C PRO A 59 2.82 1.39 -15.70
N PRO A 60 3.22 0.19 -15.23
CA PRO A 60 3.45 -0.95 -16.09
C PRO A 60 2.14 -1.39 -16.78
N LYS A 61 2.25 -1.96 -17.98
CA LYS A 61 1.09 -2.36 -18.79
C LYS A 61 0.21 -3.41 -18.11
N GLN A 62 0.80 -4.25 -17.27
CA GLN A 62 0.09 -5.22 -16.45
C GLN A 62 0.42 -5.01 -14.97
N ILE A 63 -0.59 -4.64 -14.19
CA ILE A 63 -0.48 -4.50 -12.73
C ILE A 63 -1.25 -5.65 -12.10
N THR A 64 -0.57 -6.46 -11.30
CA THR A 64 -1.16 -7.62 -10.60
C THR A 64 -2.19 -7.20 -9.58
N ASN A 65 -1.87 -6.16 -8.80
CA ASN A 65 -2.73 -5.65 -7.74
C ASN A 65 -2.70 -4.11 -7.74
N LYS A 66 -3.85 -3.51 -8.02
CA LYS A 66 -4.02 -2.05 -8.08
C LYS A 66 -4.48 -1.46 -6.75
N ILE A 67 -4.69 -2.30 -5.73
CA ILE A 67 -5.23 -1.87 -4.45
C ILE A 67 -4.11 -1.36 -3.55
N GLY A 68 -4.22 -0.09 -3.15
CA GLY A 68 -3.29 0.60 -2.29
C GLY A 68 -3.75 0.66 -0.84
N ARG A 69 -2.79 0.88 0.06
CA ARG A 69 -3.02 1.21 1.46
C ARG A 69 -1.99 2.23 1.93
N ILE A 70 -2.41 3.23 2.70
CA ILE A 70 -1.53 4.21 3.32
C ILE A 70 -1.49 3.95 4.81
N MET A 71 -0.27 3.87 5.36
CA MET A 71 -0.03 3.72 6.79
C MET A 71 0.99 4.75 7.25
N ILE A 72 1.04 4.93 8.56
CA ILE A 72 2.00 5.80 9.23
C ILE A 72 3.07 4.97 9.93
N ARG A 73 4.32 5.37 9.75
CA ARG A 73 5.52 4.80 10.41
C ARG A 73 6.11 5.87 11.33
N LYS A 74 6.69 5.46 12.46
CA LYS A 74 7.41 6.33 13.40
C LYS A 74 8.81 5.77 13.60
N GLY A 75 9.83 6.53 13.24
CA GLY A 75 11.20 6.04 13.17
C GLY A 75 11.27 4.77 12.32
N ASP A 76 11.70 3.66 12.93
CA ASP A 76 11.80 2.39 12.22
C ASP A 76 10.55 1.51 12.25
N LEU A 77 9.54 1.88 13.04
CA LEU A 77 8.38 1.04 13.32
C LEU A 77 7.17 1.45 12.49
N THR A 78 6.72 0.58 11.60
CA THR A 78 5.40 0.73 10.96
C THR A 78 4.32 0.51 12.00
N THR A 79 3.50 1.52 12.23
CA THR A 79 2.41 1.44 13.22
C THR A 79 1.23 0.67 12.60
N PRO A 80 0.30 0.12 13.41
CA PRO A 80 -0.91 -0.51 12.89
C PRO A 80 -1.95 0.52 12.37
N VAL A 81 -1.64 1.82 12.37
CA VAL A 81 -2.59 2.86 12.00
C VAL A 81 -2.66 3.01 10.48
N ILE A 82 -3.86 2.76 9.94
CA ILE A 82 -4.19 2.88 8.52
C ILE A 82 -4.86 4.24 8.30
N LEU A 83 -4.32 5.02 7.36
CA LEU A 83 -4.85 6.34 6.99
C LEU A 83 -5.86 6.27 5.85
N ALA A 84 -5.64 5.35 4.91
CA ALA A 84 -6.54 5.03 3.81
C ALA A 84 -6.27 3.62 3.32
N ASP A 85 -7.30 2.93 2.85
CA ASP A 85 -7.20 1.60 2.27
C ASP A 85 -8.19 1.40 1.13
N ASN A 86 -8.02 0.28 0.42
CA ASN A 86 -8.94 -0.17 -0.63
C ASN A 86 -9.16 0.86 -1.77
N PHE A 87 -8.11 1.60 -2.13
CA PHE A 87 -8.15 2.57 -3.23
C PHE A 87 -7.25 2.14 -4.40
N SER A 88 -7.46 2.72 -5.57
CA SER A 88 -6.60 2.45 -6.74
C SER A 88 -5.30 3.25 -6.65
N ILE A 89 -4.15 2.58 -6.71
CA ILE A 89 -2.82 3.23 -6.80
C ILE A 89 -2.63 4.03 -8.09
N LEU A 90 -3.57 3.98 -9.03
CA LEU A 90 -3.53 4.78 -10.25
C LEU A 90 -4.16 6.17 -10.09
N LEU A 91 -4.73 6.50 -8.93
CA LEU A 91 -5.31 7.83 -8.67
C LEU A 91 -4.25 8.95 -8.62
N GLY A 92 -3.01 8.62 -8.26
CA GLY A 92 -1.93 9.60 -8.06
C GLY A 92 -2.05 10.43 -6.78
N HIS A 93 -3.20 10.40 -6.13
CA HIS A 93 -3.41 11.00 -4.82
C HIS A 93 -4.61 10.41 -4.09
N ILE A 94 -4.63 10.60 -2.77
CA ILE A 94 -5.83 10.41 -1.94
C ILE A 94 -5.76 11.35 -0.75
N GLU A 95 -6.92 11.85 -0.32
CA GLU A 95 -7.01 12.66 0.88
C GLU A 95 -7.12 11.75 2.12
N VAL A 96 -6.32 12.04 3.14
CA VAL A 96 -6.28 11.32 4.41
C VAL A 96 -6.50 12.26 5.57
N THR A 97 -7.06 11.73 6.66
CA THR A 97 -7.21 12.48 7.92
C THR A 97 -6.08 12.10 8.86
N VAL A 98 -5.41 13.09 9.44
CA VAL A 98 -4.34 12.87 10.41
C VAL A 98 -4.94 12.28 11.69
N PRO A 99 -4.54 11.08 12.12
CA PRO A 99 -5.08 10.44 13.31
C PRO A 99 -4.53 11.12 14.56
N TRP A 100 -5.14 10.81 15.71
CA TRP A 100 -4.54 11.21 16.98
C TRP A 100 -3.26 10.41 17.24
N VAL A 101 -2.15 11.12 17.43
CA VAL A 101 -0.82 10.59 17.74
C VAL A 101 -0.09 11.54 18.68
N GLU A 102 0.92 11.03 19.37
CA GLU A 102 1.90 11.86 20.09
C GLU A 102 2.65 12.79 19.13
N ASP A 103 3.15 13.90 19.64
CA ASP A 103 4.01 14.77 18.85
C ASP A 103 5.32 14.07 18.48
N GLY A 104 5.84 14.41 17.31
CA GLY A 104 7.07 13.83 16.81
C GLY A 104 7.43 14.33 15.43
N SER A 105 8.72 14.29 15.10
CA SER A 105 9.26 14.71 13.80
C SER A 105 9.74 13.54 12.94
N ASP A 106 9.63 12.32 13.46
CA ASP A 106 10.12 11.07 12.89
C ASP A 106 9.01 10.25 12.21
N TYR A 107 7.88 10.88 11.86
CA TYR A 107 6.80 10.21 11.18
C TYR A 107 7.05 10.09 9.68
N GLN A 108 6.56 9.02 9.07
CA GLN A 108 6.70 8.75 7.65
C GLN A 108 5.38 8.21 7.10
N ILE A 109 5.04 8.64 5.89
CA ILE A 109 3.93 8.07 5.13
C ILE A 109 4.45 6.91 4.28
N VAL A 110 3.79 5.77 4.42
CA VAL A 110 4.10 4.55 3.68
C VAL A 110 2.92 4.22 2.79
N LEU A 111 3.15 4.27 1.47
CA LEU A 111 2.20 3.79 0.48
C LEU A 111 2.53 2.33 0.14
N PHE A 112 1.64 1.43 0.56
CA PHE A 112 1.68 0.03 0.20
C PHE A 112 0.94 -0.19 -1.12
N GLY A 113 1.61 -0.87 -2.04
CA GLY A 113 1.04 -1.39 -3.29
C GLY A 113 0.95 -2.91 -3.29
N ASP A 114 1.35 -3.49 -4.42
CA ASP A 114 0.99 -4.84 -4.89
C ASP A 114 1.37 -6.02 -3.97
N SER A 115 2.35 -5.87 -3.07
CA SER A 115 2.88 -6.99 -2.26
C SER A 115 3.44 -6.57 -0.89
N GLY A 116 2.97 -5.46 -0.30
CA GLY A 116 3.59 -4.96 0.93
C GLY A 116 5.03 -4.43 0.73
N ASN A 117 5.43 -4.20 -0.53
CA ASN A 117 6.70 -3.57 -0.84
C ASN A 117 6.63 -2.10 -0.41
N LEU A 118 7.63 -1.67 0.35
CA LEU A 118 7.73 -0.29 0.81
C LEU A 118 8.11 0.56 -0.39
N ALA A 119 7.16 1.33 -0.93
CA ALA A 119 7.55 2.52 -1.68
C ALA A 119 8.37 3.36 -0.71
N HIS A 120 9.67 3.49 -1.03
CA HIS A 120 10.70 4.14 -0.25
C HIS A 120 10.15 5.23 0.67
N CYS A 121 10.53 5.14 1.96
CA CYS A 121 10.18 6.07 3.03
C CYS A 121 10.02 7.49 2.52
N SER A 122 8.80 8.02 2.62
CA SER A 122 8.60 9.46 2.55
C SER A 122 9.53 10.13 3.57
N PRO A 123 10.09 11.29 3.24
CA PRO A 123 10.92 12.03 4.18
C PRO A 123 10.12 12.43 5.44
N SER A 124 10.84 12.59 6.55
CA SER A 124 10.29 12.84 7.89
C SER A 124 9.24 13.95 7.91
N LEU A 125 8.06 13.59 8.41
CA LEU A 125 6.90 14.41 8.68
C LEU A 125 6.89 14.75 10.18
N ALA A 126 6.63 16.01 10.50
CA ALA A 126 6.30 16.40 11.86
C ALA A 126 4.78 16.33 12.07
N LEU A 127 4.36 15.60 13.10
CA LEU A 127 2.98 15.54 13.55
C LEU A 127 2.85 16.25 14.88
N GLU A 128 1.87 17.15 14.98
CA GLU A 128 1.68 17.95 16.18
C GLU A 128 0.19 17.99 16.57
N PRO A 129 -0.15 18.03 17.88
CA PRO A 129 -1.53 18.18 18.33
C PRO A 129 -2.15 19.49 17.79
N GLN A 130 -3.49 19.49 17.67
CA GLN A 130 -4.26 20.67 17.26
C GLN A 130 -3.80 21.91 18.02
N LYS A 131 -3.51 22.99 17.29
CA LYS A 131 -3.20 24.30 17.89
C LYS A 131 -4.43 24.75 18.69
N SER A 132 -4.39 24.54 20.01
CA SER A 132 -5.46 24.98 20.90
C SER A 132 -5.61 26.49 20.76
N THR A 133 -6.69 26.94 20.12
CA THR A 133 -7.16 28.31 20.22
C THR A 133 -7.73 28.54 21.61
N LYS A 134 -6.91 28.43 22.66
CA LYS A 134 -7.18 29.02 23.97
C LYS A 134 -7.06 30.52 23.82
N ASN A 135 -8.09 31.12 23.23
CA ASN A 135 -8.22 32.57 23.17
C ASN A 135 -8.49 33.07 24.59
N ILE A 136 -7.56 33.88 25.07
CA ILE A 136 -7.45 34.38 26.43
C ILE A 136 -8.62 35.33 26.70
N SER A 137 -9.69 34.84 27.32
CA SER A 137 -10.66 35.71 28.01
C SER A 137 -10.22 35.87 29.47
N ARG A 138 -9.10 36.56 29.69
CA ARG A 138 -8.83 37.21 30.98
C ARG A 138 -9.63 38.52 31.02
N ARG A 139 -10.97 38.45 31.09
CA ARG A 139 -11.78 39.59 31.52
C ARG A 139 -11.67 39.72 33.03
N LYS A 140 -10.65 40.47 33.44
CA LYS A 140 -10.52 41.31 34.63
C LYS A 140 -11.75 41.27 35.57
N PHE A 141 -11.70 40.41 36.58
CA PHE A 141 -12.55 40.54 37.76
C PHE A 141 -11.98 41.71 38.59
N ARG A 142 -12.47 42.93 38.32
CA ARG A 142 -12.23 44.09 39.19
C ARG A 142 -13.31 44.08 40.25
N ARG A 143 -12.90 43.84 41.51
CA ARG A 143 -13.68 44.21 42.69
C ARG A 143 -13.89 45.73 42.68
N ASN A 144 -15.11 46.16 42.95
CA ASN A 144 -15.47 47.22 43.90
C ASN A 144 -16.95 47.07 44.22
#